data_AF-A0A0G0SBU1-F1
#
_entry.id   AF-A0A0G0SBU1-F1
#
_cell.length_a   1.000
_cell.length_b   1.000
_cell.length_c   1.000
_cell.angle_alpha   90.00
_cell.angle_beta   90.00
_cell.angle_gamma   90.00
#
_symmetry.space_group_name_H-M   'P 1'
#
loop_
_entity.id
_entity.type
_entity.pdbx_description
1 polymer ?
#
loop_
_entity_poly.entity_id
_entity_poly.type
_entity_poly.pdbx_seq_one_letter_code
_entity_poly.pdbx_strand_id
1 'polypeptide(L)'
;MKSLKTLVKESREHRLKTSEVKMYLWDPAEMKVLLRAKGTKIIQHFQQIGGGWVLQVRYRGEGFKFVRTAPVSSLFPRKKRS
;
A
#
# COMPACT_ATOMS: atom_id res chain seq x y z
N MET A 1 1.99 15.96 -1.52
CA MET A 1 2.07 14.68 -0.78
C MET A 1 0.93 14.61 0.21
N LYS A 2 0.05 13.61 0.12
CA LYS A 2 -1.02 13.40 1.11
C LYS A 2 -0.44 12.83 2.41
N SER A 3 -1.01 13.25 3.55
CA SER A 3 -0.60 12.76 4.87
C SER A 3 -1.23 11.40 5.16
N LEU A 4 -0.56 10.57 6.00
CA LEU A 4 -1.07 9.26 6.42
C LEU A 4 -2.49 9.34 7.02
N LYS A 5 -2.79 10.41 7.76
CA LYS A 5 -4.14 10.66 8.30
C LYS A 5 -5.18 10.82 7.19
N THR A 6 -4.86 11.53 6.12
CA THR A 6 -5.73 11.73 4.97
C THR A 6 -5.98 10.42 4.24
N LEU A 7 -4.92 9.62 4.03
CA LEU A 7 -4.98 8.31 3.40
C LEU A 7 -5.92 7.33 4.15
N VAL A 8 -5.80 7.29 5.47
CA VAL A 8 -6.68 6.47 6.31
C VAL A 8 -8.10 7.02 6.34
N LYS A 9 -8.28 8.34 6.41
CA LYS A 9 -9.60 8.97 6.40
C LYS A 9 -10.34 8.68 5.08
N GLU A 10 -9.69 8.88 3.95
CA GLU A 10 -10.24 8.57 2.62
C GLU A 10 -10.59 7.08 2.52
N SER A 11 -9.70 6.18 2.96
CA SER A 11 -9.97 4.75 2.99
C SER A 11 -11.22 4.40 3.82
N ARG A 12 -11.36 5.00 5.00
CA ARG A 12 -12.48 4.77 5.90
C ARG A 12 -13.81 5.33 5.37
N GLU A 13 -13.79 6.56 4.83
CA GLU A 13 -14.97 7.17 4.19
C GLU A 13 -15.43 6.36 2.97
N HIS A 14 -14.49 5.82 2.19
CA HIS A 14 -14.82 4.98 1.04
C HIS A 14 -15.31 3.59 1.43
N ARG A 15 -14.78 3.00 2.50
CA ARG A 15 -15.26 1.73 3.05
C ARG A 15 -16.68 1.84 3.59
N LEU A 16 -17.04 2.99 4.17
CA LEU A 16 -18.41 3.28 4.58
C LEU A 16 -19.38 3.40 3.38
N LYS A 17 -18.89 3.80 2.20
CA LYS A 17 -19.68 3.90 0.96
C LYS A 17 -19.72 2.62 0.12
N THR A 18 -18.74 1.73 0.28
CA THR A 18 -18.57 0.54 -0.56
C THR A 18 -18.03 -0.58 0.31
N SER A 19 -18.84 -1.59 0.62
CA SER A 19 -18.48 -2.79 1.39
C SER A 19 -17.46 -3.72 0.69
N GLU A 20 -16.72 -3.22 -0.30
CA GLU A 20 -15.70 -3.98 -1.01
C GLU A 20 -14.30 -3.46 -0.66
N VAL A 21 -13.38 -4.39 -0.44
CA VAL A 21 -11.94 -4.10 -0.34
C VAL A 21 -11.47 -3.61 -1.70
N LYS A 22 -11.64 -2.31 -1.99
CA LYS A 22 -11.21 -1.75 -3.27
C LYS A 22 -9.70 -1.94 -3.45
N MET A 23 -9.33 -2.45 -4.62
CA MET A 23 -7.99 -2.30 -5.16
C MET A 23 -7.73 -0.82 -5.32
N TYR A 24 -6.77 -0.33 -4.56
CA TYR A 24 -6.37 1.05 -4.58
C TYR A 24 -5.19 1.17 -5.55
N LEU A 25 -5.40 1.82 -6.69
CA LEU A 25 -4.33 2.33 -7.57
C LEU A 25 -3.69 3.53 -6.86
N TRP A 26 -3.00 3.26 -5.77
CA TRP A 26 -2.33 4.30 -4.99
C TRP A 26 -0.97 4.61 -5.54
N ASP A 27 -0.63 5.88 -5.43
CA ASP A 27 0.60 6.41 -5.94
C ASP A 27 1.79 5.84 -5.12
N PRO A 28 2.96 5.60 -5.75
CA PRO A 28 4.15 5.08 -5.05
C PRO A 28 4.52 5.88 -3.79
N ALA A 29 4.25 7.19 -3.79
CA ALA A 29 4.48 8.06 -2.64
C ALA A 29 3.59 7.72 -1.44
N GLU A 30 2.30 7.43 -1.67
CA GLU A 30 1.33 7.09 -0.63
C GLU A 30 1.67 5.74 0.01
N MET A 31 2.07 4.77 -0.83
CA MET A 31 2.52 3.47 -0.38
C MET A 31 3.79 3.57 0.49
N LYS A 32 4.74 4.45 0.15
CA LYS A 32 5.91 4.72 1.02
C LYS A 32 5.50 5.28 2.37
N VAL A 33 4.55 6.21 2.41
CA VAL A 33 4.04 6.79 3.66
C VAL A 33 3.40 5.71 4.53
N LEU A 34 2.59 4.83 3.94
CA LEU A 34 1.93 3.75 4.65
C LEU A 34 2.90 2.67 5.14
N LEU A 35 3.85 2.24 4.30
CA LEU A 35 4.86 1.25 4.67
C LEU A 35 5.86 1.76 5.71
N ARG A 36 6.09 3.08 5.79
CA ARG A 36 6.89 3.70 6.87
C ARG A 36 6.10 3.91 8.17
N ALA A 37 4.78 3.80 8.15
CA ALA A 37 3.97 4.04 9.32
C ALA A 37 4.15 2.92 10.36
N LYS A 38 4.36 3.32 11.62
CA LYS A 38 4.43 2.37 12.74
C LYS A 38 3.09 1.66 12.92
N GLY A 39 3.11 0.32 12.86
CA GLY A 39 1.91 -0.52 12.98
C GLY A 39 1.32 -0.98 11.64
N THR A 40 1.97 -0.69 10.51
CA THR A 40 1.65 -1.32 9.23
C THR A 40 2.16 -2.75 9.22
N LYS A 41 1.29 -3.71 8.90
CA LYS A 41 1.61 -5.13 8.73
C LYS A 41 1.44 -5.51 7.28
N ILE A 42 2.43 -6.16 6.68
CA ILE A 42 2.28 -6.73 5.33
C ILE A 42 1.54 -8.06 5.49
N ILE A 43 0.44 -8.22 4.74
CA ILE A 43 -0.41 -9.41 4.77
C ILE A 43 -0.02 -10.35 3.63
N GLN A 44 0.12 -9.80 2.42
CA GLN A 44 0.54 -10.57 1.24
C GLN A 44 1.44 -9.71 0.37
N HIS A 45 2.44 -10.34 -0.24
CA HIS A 45 3.27 -9.73 -1.26
C HIS A 45 3.63 -10.82 -2.26
N PHE A 46 3.07 -10.74 -3.47
CA PHE A 46 3.29 -11.75 -4.50
C PHE A 46 3.28 -11.13 -5.90
N GLN A 47 3.92 -11.81 -6.84
CA GLN A 47 3.89 -11.45 -8.24
C GLN A 47 2.67 -12.08 -8.91
N GLN A 48 1.85 -11.25 -9.55
CA GLN A 48 0.71 -11.68 -10.35
C GLN A 48 1.19 -12.29 -11.67
N ILE A 49 0.51 -13.34 -12.12
CA ILE A 49 0.72 -13.96 -13.42
C ILE A 49 0.39 -12.90 -14.49
N GLY A 50 1.40 -12.44 -15.25
CA GLY A 50 1.29 -11.32 -16.20
C GLY A 50 2.19 -10.10 -15.90
N GLY A 51 3.05 -10.16 -14.89
CA GLY A 51 4.08 -9.13 -14.65
C GLY A 51 3.68 -8.02 -13.66
N GLY A 52 2.61 -8.21 -12.89
CA GLY A 52 2.23 -7.34 -11.79
C GLY A 52 2.80 -7.80 -10.43
N TRP A 53 2.88 -6.91 -9.47
CA TRP A 53 3.17 -7.16 -8.05
C TRP A 53 1.96 -6.71 -7.25
N VAL A 54 1.40 -7.62 -6.49
CA VAL A 54 0.31 -7.35 -5.55
C VAL A 54 0.89 -7.27 -4.16
N LEU A 55 0.65 -6.15 -3.48
CA LEU A 55 0.97 -5.95 -2.09
C LEU A 55 -0.32 -5.70 -1.32
N GLN A 56 -0.61 -6.53 -0.34
CA GLN A 56 -1.68 -6.32 0.62
C GLN A 56 -1.08 -6.03 1.99
N VAL A 57 -1.54 -4.95 2.62
CA VAL A 57 -1.07 -4.53 3.94
C VAL A 57 -2.26 -4.16 4.81
N ARG A 58 -2.05 -4.18 6.12
CA ARG A 58 -3.04 -3.78 7.11
C ARG A 58 -2.43 -2.71 8.01
N TYR A 59 -3.13 -1.59 8.15
CA TYR A 59 -2.74 -0.50 9.05
C TYR A 59 -3.91 -0.13 9.95
N ARG A 60 -3.70 -0.14 11.27
CA ARG A 60 -4.74 0.18 12.28
C ARG A 60 -6.08 -0.55 12.08
N GLY A 61 -6.02 -1.81 11.65
CA GLY A 61 -7.21 -2.64 11.40
C GLY A 61 -7.78 -2.51 9.99
N GLU A 62 -7.34 -1.54 9.19
CA GLU A 62 -7.77 -1.32 7.80
C GLU A 62 -6.85 -2.03 6.82
N GLY A 63 -7.44 -2.74 5.85
CA GLY A 63 -6.71 -3.45 4.79
C GLY A 63 -6.57 -2.60 3.54
N PHE A 64 -5.38 -2.57 2.97
CA PHE A 64 -5.03 -1.86 1.73
C PHE A 64 -4.46 -2.87 0.75
N LYS A 65 -4.92 -2.86 -0.50
CA LYS A 65 -4.40 -3.71 -1.58
C LYS A 65 -3.89 -2.83 -2.71
N PHE A 66 -2.62 -3.04 -3.05
CA PHE A 66 -1.88 -2.32 -4.08
C PHE A 66 -1.52 -3.30 -5.19
N VAL A 67 -1.71 -2.88 -6.44
CA VAL A 67 -1.28 -3.63 -7.62
C VAL A 67 -0.36 -2.71 -8.42
N ARG A 68 0.88 -3.14 -8.66
CA ARG A 68 1.90 -2.39 -9.40
C ARG A 68 2.54 -3.27 -10.45
N THR A 69 3.29 -2.70 -11.39
CA THR A 69 4.14 -3.46 -12.31
C THR A 69 5.55 -3.72 -11.75
N ALA A 70 5.96 -2.97 -10.72
CA ALA A 70 7.28 -3.05 -10.11
C ALA A 70 7.23 -3.55 -8.66
N PRO A 71 8.26 -4.28 -8.19
CA PRO A 71 8.30 -4.82 -6.83
C PRO A 71 8.39 -3.71 -5.78
N VAL A 72 7.84 -3.97 -4.59
CA VAL A 72 7.83 -3.03 -3.45
C VAL A 72 9.24 -2.65 -3.02
N SER A 73 10.22 -3.53 -3.19
CA SER A 73 11.64 -3.25 -2.94
C SER A 73 12.17 -2.05 -3.74
N SER A 74 11.61 -1.79 -4.92
CA SER A 74 11.94 -0.61 -5.74
C SER A 74 11.52 0.71 -5.06
N LEU A 75 10.56 0.68 -4.13
CA LEU A 75 10.21 1.88 -3.36
C LEU A 75 11.27 2.30 -2.35
N PHE A 76 12.05 1.34 -1.85
CA PHE A 76 13.06 1.54 -0.82
C PHE A 76 14.39 1.03 -1.34
N PRO A 77 15.01 1.72 -2.32
CA PRO A 77 16.33 1.33 -2.78
C PRO A 77 17.26 1.32 -1.57
N ARG A 78 17.78 0.12 -1.22
CA ARG A 78 18.83 0.03 -0.22
C ARG A 78 20.02 0.80 -0.77
N LYS A 79 20.48 1.84 -0.06
CA LYS A 79 21.77 2.46 -0.34
C LYS A 79 22.81 1.34 -0.38
N LYS A 80 23.41 1.07 -1.54
CA LYS A 80 24.62 0.25 -1.62
C LYS A 80 25.65 0.94 -0.71
N ARG A 81 26.11 0.24 0.33
CA ARG A 81 27.35 0.63 1.02
C ARG A 81 28.47 0.35 0.01
N SER A 82 28.93 1.42 -0.65
CA SER A 82 30.25 1.44 -1.28
C SER A 82 31.31 1.57 -0.20
#